data_AF-A0A8X6FT29-F1
#
_entry.id   AF-A0A8X6FT29-F1
#
_cell.length_a   1.000
_cell.length_b   1.000
_cell.length_c   1.000
_cell.angle_alpha   90.00
_cell.angle_beta   90.00
_cell.angle_gamma   90.00
#
_symmetry.space_group_name_H-M   'P 1'
#
loop_
_entity.id
_entity.type
_entity.pdbx_description
1 polymer ?
#
loop_
_entity_poly.entity_id
_entity_poly.type
_entity_poly.pdbx_seq_one_letter_code
_entity_poly.pdbx_strand_id
1 'polypeptide(L)'
;MNPDDTACRGLSPKELPTGVLWWEGLQWLSCGMDYWPKQPKRDDQTSLVTKERKRAAFSFPVAVNCDFIDSLFLKFSSFTKIIDIFAFCFIYIINCKARVGKMKLNLDYKGKNGVVRVVTLKTVKGLFERPIHKLCKLPLHQE
;
A
#
# COMPACT_ATOMS: atom_id res chain seq x y z
N MET A 1 35.96 1.97 -5.40
CA MET A 1 35.64 1.56 -4.03
C MET A 1 35.35 2.84 -3.27
N ASN A 2 34.13 3.03 -2.82
CA ASN A 2 33.70 4.16 -2.00
C ASN A 2 34.19 3.93 -0.56
N PRO A 3 34.56 4.96 0.21
CA PRO A 3 34.82 4.85 1.65
C PRO A 3 33.79 4.00 2.41
N ASP A 4 32.50 4.10 2.10
CA ASP A 4 31.44 3.32 2.75
C ASP A 4 31.55 1.80 2.47
N ASP A 5 32.14 1.42 1.34
CA ASP A 5 32.34 0.01 0.97
C ASP A 5 33.22 -0.72 1.98
N THR A 6 34.14 -0.03 2.67
CA THR A 6 35.03 -0.69 3.63
C THR A 6 34.26 -1.20 4.84
N ALA A 7 33.32 -0.42 5.37
CA ALA A 7 32.46 -0.85 6.46
C ALA A 7 31.48 -1.95 6.00
N CYS A 8 30.87 -1.79 4.82
CA CYS A 8 29.92 -2.76 4.29
C CYS A 8 30.57 -4.11 3.87
N ARG A 9 31.88 -4.15 3.64
CA ARG A 9 32.62 -5.37 3.25
C ARG A 9 33.31 -6.09 4.41
N GLY A 10 32.99 -5.72 5.66
CA GLY A 10 33.38 -6.49 6.83
C GLY A 10 34.62 -6.02 7.57
N LEU A 11 35.01 -4.74 7.41
CA LEU A 11 36.10 -4.15 8.18
C LEU A 11 35.66 -4.03 9.66
N SER A 12 36.45 -4.61 10.57
CA SER A 12 36.06 -4.67 11.98
C SER A 12 36.30 -3.32 12.70
N PRO A 13 35.58 -3.00 13.79
CA PRO A 13 35.75 -1.73 14.50
C PRO A 13 37.19 -1.46 15.00
N LYS A 14 37.98 -2.52 15.20
CA LYS A 14 39.39 -2.42 15.63
C LYS A 14 40.34 -2.04 14.48
N GLU A 15 39.95 -2.33 13.24
CA GLU A 15 40.71 -2.04 12.03
C GLU A 15 40.29 -0.69 11.41
N LEU A 16 39.19 -0.10 11.89
CA LEU A 16 38.71 1.20 11.41
C LEU A 16 39.75 2.33 11.59
N PRO A 17 40.52 2.42 12.69
CA PRO A 17 41.54 3.46 12.86
C PRO A 17 42.71 3.37 11.87
N THR A 18 42.96 2.19 11.29
CA THR A 18 44.04 2.00 10.29
C THR A 18 43.54 2.23 8.86
N GLY A 19 42.23 2.41 8.66
CA GLY A 19 41.61 2.59 7.36
C GLY A 19 41.77 4.01 6.80
N VAL A 20 42.86 4.27 6.08
CA VAL A 20 43.12 5.54 5.37
C VAL A 20 41.95 5.92 4.46
N LEU A 21 41.36 4.96 3.74
CA LEU A 21 40.26 5.19 2.80
C LEU A 21 38.97 5.70 3.49
N TRP A 22 38.70 5.32 4.74
CA TRP A 22 37.52 5.78 5.49
C TRP A 22 37.69 7.22 5.99
N TRP A 23 38.88 7.55 6.51
CA TRP A 23 39.14 8.85 7.12
C TRP A 23 39.57 9.94 6.13
N GLU A 24 40.42 9.60 5.17
CA GLU A 24 40.94 10.55 4.17
C GLU A 24 40.15 10.55 2.86
N GLY A 25 39.32 9.53 2.66
CA GLY A 25 38.56 9.38 1.43
C GLY A 25 39.42 8.94 0.25
N LEU A 26 38.87 9.13 -0.96
CA LEU A 26 39.56 8.76 -2.19
C LEU A 26 40.61 9.81 -2.55
N GLN A 27 41.86 9.36 -2.70
CA GLN A 27 43.01 10.24 -2.99
C GLN A 27 42.79 11.13 -4.22
N TRP A 28 42.14 10.61 -5.27
CA TRP A 28 41.83 11.38 -6.48
C TRP A 28 40.85 12.53 -6.26
N LEU A 29 40.05 12.50 -5.18
CA LEU A 29 39.12 13.57 -4.83
C LEU A 29 39.86 14.78 -4.24
N SER A 30 40.97 14.53 -3.56
CA SER A 30 41.85 15.55 -2.98
C SER A 30 42.85 16.10 -4.00
N CYS A 31 43.09 15.40 -5.10
CA CYS A 31 43.93 15.86 -6.21
C CYS A 31 43.16 16.73 -7.22
N GLY A 32 43.89 17.44 -8.08
CA GLY A 32 43.31 18.20 -9.18
C GLY A 32 42.49 17.34 -10.16
N MET A 33 41.63 17.98 -10.95
CA MET A 33 40.68 17.31 -11.85
C MET A 33 41.34 16.35 -12.86
N ASP A 34 42.64 16.49 -13.13
CA ASP A 34 43.42 15.59 -13.99
C ASP A 34 43.51 14.14 -13.46
N TYR A 35 43.37 13.96 -12.15
CA TYR A 35 43.46 12.65 -11.49
C TYR A 35 42.10 11.94 -11.38
N TRP A 36 41.03 12.59 -11.84
CA TRP A 36 39.71 12.00 -11.78
C TRP A 36 39.58 10.80 -12.74
N PRO A 37 38.91 9.72 -12.32
CA PRO A 37 38.67 8.59 -13.21
C PRO A 37 37.81 9.05 -14.40
N LYS A 38 38.26 8.74 -15.62
CA LYS A 38 37.49 8.99 -16.83
C LYS A 38 36.17 8.22 -16.72
N GLN A 39 35.05 8.94 -16.78
CA GLN A 39 33.75 8.27 -16.74
C GLN A 39 33.63 7.33 -17.93
N PRO A 40 33.09 6.11 -17.73
CA PRO A 40 32.84 5.22 -18.85
C PRO A 40 31.95 5.95 -19.85
N LYS A 41 32.31 5.88 -21.14
CA LYS A 41 31.44 6.39 -22.20
C LYS A 41 30.13 5.61 -22.10
N ARG A 42 29.05 6.34 -21.90
CA ARG A 42 27.70 5.77 -21.88
C ARG A 42 27.41 5.32 -23.32
N ASP A 43 27.60 4.03 -23.60
CA ASP A 43 26.99 3.47 -24.79
C ASP A 43 25.48 3.48 -24.57
N ASP A 44 24.76 4.25 -25.36
CA ASP A 44 23.29 4.36 -25.32
C ASP A 44 22.58 3.04 -25.67
N GLN A 45 23.34 1.97 -25.89
CA GLN A 45 22.86 0.63 -26.24
C GLN A 45 23.18 -0.41 -25.16
N THR A 46 22.83 -0.16 -23.90
CA THR A 46 22.69 -1.25 -22.91
C THR A 46 21.58 -0.94 -21.92
N SER A 47 20.34 -1.15 -22.37
CA SER A 47 19.12 -1.10 -21.55
C SER A 47 18.98 -2.28 -20.55
N LEU A 48 20.07 -2.93 -20.16
CA LEU A 48 20.04 -4.19 -19.39
C LEU A 48 20.68 -4.15 -17.98
N VAL A 49 21.14 -3.00 -17.50
CA VAL A 49 21.56 -2.81 -16.08
C VAL A 49 21.18 -1.37 -15.73
N THR A 50 20.09 -1.03 -15.06
CA THR A 50 19.43 -1.59 -13.89
C THR A 50 17.93 -1.42 -14.13
N LYS A 51 17.18 -2.50 -14.42
CA LYS A 51 15.75 -2.48 -14.08
C LYS A 51 15.69 -2.51 -12.55
N GLU A 52 15.92 -1.37 -11.91
CA GLU A 52 15.13 -1.09 -10.72
C GLU A 52 13.71 -1.41 -11.14
N ARG A 53 13.11 -2.39 -10.50
CA ARG A 53 11.70 -2.69 -10.66
C ARG A 53 10.99 -1.49 -10.04
N LYS A 54 10.95 -0.36 -10.76
CA LYS A 54 10.00 0.71 -10.52
C LYS A 54 8.67 -0.02 -10.63
N ARG A 55 8.10 -0.38 -9.48
CA ARG A 55 6.71 -0.81 -9.41
C ARG A 55 5.99 0.29 -10.17
N ALA A 56 5.31 -0.07 -11.26
CA ALA A 56 4.46 0.88 -11.94
C ALA A 56 3.51 1.41 -10.85
N ALA A 57 3.80 2.61 -10.34
CA ALA A 57 2.93 3.27 -9.40
C ALA A 57 1.73 3.61 -10.25
N PHE A 58 0.72 2.75 -10.20
CA PHE A 58 -0.53 2.97 -10.86
C PHE A 58 -1.18 4.15 -10.12
N SER A 59 -0.82 5.36 -10.55
CA SER A 59 -1.40 6.60 -10.07
C SER A 59 -2.75 6.72 -10.74
N PHE A 60 -3.81 6.33 -10.03
CA PHE A 60 -5.12 6.85 -10.32
C PHE A 60 -5.13 8.29 -9.80
N PRO A 61 -5.31 9.32 -10.64
CA PRO A 61 -5.79 10.61 -10.16
C PRO A 61 -7.24 10.41 -9.74
N VAL A 62 -7.46 9.80 -8.58
CA VAL A 62 -8.72 9.95 -7.89
C VAL A 62 -8.73 11.40 -7.44
N ALA A 63 -9.73 12.17 -7.86
CA ALA A 63 -10.06 13.43 -7.20
C ALA A 63 -10.42 13.07 -5.75
N VAL A 64 -9.41 12.96 -4.90
CA VAL A 64 -9.59 12.79 -3.47
C VAL A 64 -10.17 14.12 -3.02
N ASN A 65 -11.34 14.08 -2.39
CA ASN A 65 -11.91 15.28 -1.79
C ASN A 65 -10.89 15.76 -0.73
N CYS A 66 -10.11 16.80 -1.06
CA CYS A 66 -9.02 17.29 -0.22
C CYS A 66 -9.55 17.68 1.16
N ASP A 67 -10.79 18.16 1.24
CA ASP A 67 -11.47 18.56 2.48
C ASP A 67 -11.43 17.49 3.58
N PHE A 68 -11.56 16.20 3.25
CA PHE A 68 -11.50 15.13 4.25
C PHE A 68 -10.08 14.90 4.77
N ILE A 69 -9.11 14.89 3.85
CA ILE A 69 -7.71 14.66 4.16
C ILE A 69 -7.14 15.85 4.95
N ASP A 70 -7.47 17.07 4.53
CA ASP A 70 -7.09 18.31 5.20
C ASP A 70 -7.71 18.38 6.60
N SER A 71 -8.98 17.99 6.75
CA SER A 71 -9.63 17.89 8.06
C SER A 71 -8.94 16.88 8.98
N LEU A 72 -8.47 15.75 8.46
CA LEU A 72 -7.70 14.77 9.24
C LEU A 72 -6.35 15.32 9.70
N PHE A 73 -5.61 15.99 8.81
CA PHE A 73 -4.33 16.61 9.17
C PHE A 73 -4.50 17.76 10.16
N LEU A 74 -5.56 18.56 10.04
CA LEU A 74 -5.85 19.63 10.99
C LEU A 74 -6.31 19.11 12.36
N LYS A 75 -7.02 17.98 12.40
CA LYS A 75 -7.56 17.41 13.64
C LYS A 75 -6.51 16.62 14.44
N PHE A 76 -5.55 15.99 13.78
CA PHE A 76 -4.57 15.12 14.42
C PHE A 76 -3.15 15.62 14.20
N SER A 77 -2.44 15.95 15.28
CA SER A 77 -1.03 16.35 15.26
C SER A 77 -0.04 15.19 15.08
N SER A 78 -0.52 13.96 14.96
CA SER A 78 0.30 12.76 14.90
C SER A 78 0.01 11.99 13.61
N PHE A 79 1.02 11.92 12.75
CA PHE A 79 0.92 11.21 11.48
C PHE A 79 0.66 9.71 11.66
N THR A 80 1.24 9.10 12.70
CA THR A 80 1.01 7.68 13.01
C THR A 80 -0.45 7.41 13.35
N LYS A 81 -1.12 8.29 14.10
CA LYS A 81 -2.56 8.17 14.38
C LYS A 81 -3.39 8.24 13.09
N ILE A 82 -3.01 9.10 12.15
CA ILE A 82 -3.70 9.20 10.85
C ILE A 82 -3.53 7.88 10.07
N ILE A 83 -2.32 7.31 10.03
CA ILE A 83 -2.06 6.01 9.41
C ILE A 83 -2.93 4.92 10.05
N ASP A 84 -3.04 4.87 11.38
CA ASP A 84 -3.84 3.86 12.09
C ASP A 84 -5.33 3.97 11.74
N ILE A 85 -5.86 5.19 11.62
CA ILE A 85 -7.24 5.44 11.19
C ILE A 85 -7.45 4.90 9.78
N PHE A 86 -6.57 5.22 8.84
CA PHE A 86 -6.66 4.71 7.47
C PHE A 86 -6.54 3.18 7.42
N ALA A 87 -5.59 2.61 8.16
CA ALA A 87 -5.41 1.16 8.26
C ALA A 87 -6.71 0.48 8.75
N PHE A 88 -7.34 1.04 9.78
CA PHE A 88 -8.62 0.54 10.27
C PHE A 88 -9.73 0.64 9.22
N CYS A 89 -9.85 1.78 8.52
CA CYS A 89 -10.80 1.95 7.43
C CYS A 89 -10.58 0.93 6.32
N PHE A 90 -9.33 0.71 5.89
CA PHE A 90 -9.01 -0.28 4.86
C PHE A 90 -9.32 -1.71 5.31
N ILE A 91 -8.92 -2.10 6.53
CA ILE A 91 -9.23 -3.41 7.11
C ILE A 91 -10.75 -3.61 7.18
N TYR A 92 -11.50 -2.60 7.63
CA TYR A 92 -12.96 -2.64 7.67
C TYR A 92 -13.57 -2.84 6.28
N ILE A 93 -13.13 -2.07 5.27
CA ILE A 93 -13.59 -2.21 3.88
C ILE A 93 -13.29 -3.61 3.33
N ILE A 94 -12.08 -4.11 3.54
CA ILE A 94 -11.67 -5.46 3.13
C ILE A 94 -12.58 -6.50 3.79
N ASN A 95 -12.83 -6.38 5.09
CA ASN A 95 -13.72 -7.27 5.84
C ASN A 95 -15.19 -7.16 5.38
N CYS A 96 -15.66 -5.97 5.03
CA CYS A 96 -16.97 -5.78 4.43
C CYS A 96 -17.06 -6.52 3.09
N LYS A 97 -16.08 -6.32 2.20
CA LYS A 97 -16.01 -6.99 0.89
C LYS A 97 -15.92 -8.51 1.00
N ALA A 98 -15.14 -9.03 1.95
CA ALA A 98 -15.03 -10.47 2.21
C ALA A 98 -16.32 -11.08 2.77
N ARG A 99 -17.15 -10.27 3.46
CA ARG A 99 -18.46 -10.68 3.99
C ARG A 99 -19.61 -10.49 3.01
N VAL A 100 -19.41 -9.76 1.90
CA VAL A 100 -20.39 -9.71 0.80
C VAL A 100 -20.28 -10.99 -0.04
N GLY A 101 -20.53 -12.14 0.60
CA GLY A 101 -21.01 -13.29 -0.14
C GLY A 101 -22.36 -12.90 -0.75
N LYS A 102 -22.60 -13.23 -2.02
CA LYS A 102 -23.91 -13.04 -2.66
C LYS A 102 -24.95 -13.81 -1.84
N MET A 103 -25.68 -13.12 -0.96
CA MET A 103 -26.74 -13.72 -0.16
C MET A 103 -27.94 -13.95 -1.07
N LYS A 104 -28.27 -15.22 -1.33
CA LYS A 104 -29.47 -15.58 -2.07
C LYS A 104 -30.67 -15.50 -1.13
N LEU A 105 -31.61 -14.63 -1.47
CA LEU A 105 -32.90 -14.48 -0.80
C LEU A 105 -33.86 -15.53 -1.39
N ASN A 106 -34.43 -16.39 -0.54
CA ASN A 106 -35.58 -17.21 -0.91
C ASN A 106 -36.85 -16.58 -0.31
N LEU A 107 -37.85 -16.37 -1.15
CA LEU A 107 -39.14 -15.74 -0.81
C LEU A 107 -40.20 -16.84 -0.62
N ASP A 108 -40.00 -17.71 0.36
CA ASP A 108 -40.81 -18.95 0.46
C ASP A 108 -42.17 -18.72 1.14
N TYR A 109 -42.40 -17.54 1.75
CA TYR A 109 -43.62 -17.25 2.51
C TYR A 109 -44.42 -16.08 1.91
N LYS A 110 -45.30 -16.38 0.95
CA LYS A 110 -46.39 -15.47 0.57
C LYS A 110 -47.52 -15.63 1.59
N GLY A 111 -47.76 -14.59 2.41
CA GLY A 111 -48.95 -14.56 3.26
C GLY A 111 -50.24 -14.58 2.42
N LYS A 112 -51.41 -14.78 3.05
CA LYS A 112 -52.73 -14.78 2.38
C LYS A 112 -52.99 -13.56 1.47
N ASN A 113 -52.30 -12.45 1.72
CA ASN A 113 -52.43 -11.19 0.97
C ASN A 113 -51.29 -10.98 -0.05
N GLY A 114 -50.49 -12.01 -0.34
CA GLY A 114 -49.33 -11.93 -1.25
C GLY A 114 -48.11 -11.17 -0.71
N VAL A 115 -48.21 -10.57 0.48
CA VAL A 115 -47.12 -9.79 1.09
C VAL A 115 -46.12 -10.70 1.81
N VAL A 116 -44.84 -10.55 1.48
CA VAL A 116 -43.73 -11.22 2.15
C VAL A 116 -43.32 -10.42 3.38
N ARG A 117 -43.43 -11.01 4.58
CA ARG A 117 -43.06 -10.38 5.85
C ARG A 117 -41.71 -10.86 6.37
N VAL A 118 -41.39 -12.12 6.13
CA VAL A 118 -40.18 -12.81 6.55
C VAL A 118 -39.55 -13.47 5.34
N VAL A 119 -38.22 -13.41 5.26
CA VAL A 119 -37.45 -14.06 4.20
C VAL A 119 -36.40 -14.96 4.79
N THR A 120 -36.12 -16.06 4.09
CA THR A 120 -35.09 -17.01 4.47
C THR A 120 -33.82 -16.70 3.69
N LEU A 121 -32.75 -16.37 4.41
CA LEU A 121 -31.44 -16.03 3.87
C LEU A 121 -30.55 -17.26 3.89
N LYS A 122 -29.95 -17.60 2.75
CA LYS A 122 -28.88 -18.60 2.71
C LYS A 122 -27.54 -17.89 2.90
N THR A 123 -26.91 -18.13 4.05
CA THR A 123 -25.55 -17.66 4.37
C THR A 123 -24.55 -18.80 4.28
N VAL A 124 -23.25 -18.49 4.28
CA VAL A 124 -22.18 -19.51 4.37
C VAL A 124 -22.27 -20.36 5.65
N LYS A 125 -22.93 -19.84 6.69
CA LYS A 125 -23.10 -20.53 7.98
C LYS A 125 -24.42 -21.32 8.08
N GLY A 126 -25.30 -21.23 7.09
CA GLY A 126 -26.61 -21.88 7.10
C GLY A 126 -27.77 -20.95 6.74
N LEU A 127 -28.98 -21.45 6.96
CA LEU A 127 -30.24 -20.74 6.72
C LEU A 127 -30.58 -19.85 7.91
N PHE A 128 -31.01 -18.62 7.64
CA PHE A 128 -31.37 -17.65 8.66
C PHE A 128 -32.62 -16.86 8.24
N GLU A 129 -33.65 -16.84 9.09
CA GLU A 129 -34.88 -16.10 8.81
C GLU A 129 -34.80 -14.68 9.36
N ARG A 130 -35.20 -13.70 8.54
CA ARG A 130 -35.22 -12.29 8.95
C ARG A 130 -36.45 -11.56 8.41
N PRO A 131 -37.08 -10.69 9.21
CA PRO A 131 -38.11 -9.78 8.71
C PRO A 131 -37.57 -8.87 7.61
N ILE A 132 -38.38 -8.64 6.57
CA ILE A 132 -37.96 -7.85 5.40
C ILE A 132 -37.57 -6.40 5.75
N HIS A 133 -38.25 -5.80 6.73
CA HIS A 133 -37.97 -4.44 7.20
C HIS A 133 -36.61 -4.32 7.93
N LYS A 134 -35.98 -5.45 8.30
CA LYS A 134 -34.64 -5.48 8.91
C LYS A 134 -33.53 -5.75 7.89
N LEU A 135 -33.85 -5.78 6.59
CA LEU A 135 -32.88 -5.94 5.51
C LEU A 135 -32.57 -4.60 4.84
N CYS A 136 -31.28 -4.32 4.63
CA CYS A 136 -30.85 -3.23 3.76
C CYS A 136 -30.66 -3.77 2.34
N LYS A 137 -31.25 -3.08 1.36
CA LYS A 137 -30.95 -3.30 -0.06
C LYS A 137 -29.60 -2.65 -0.36
N LEU A 138 -28.68 -3.42 -0.92
CA LEU A 138 -27.43 -2.86 -1.43
C LEU A 138 -27.70 -2.30 -2.83
N PRO A 139 -27.28 -1.06 -3.15
CA PRO A 139 -27.36 -0.56 -4.51
C PRO A 139 -26.42 -1.38 -5.40
N LEU A 140 -26.99 -2.28 -6.18
CA LEU A 140 -26.29 -2.90 -7.30
C LEU A 140 -26.51 -1.96 -8.49
N HIS A 141 -25.44 -1.47 -9.09
CA HIS A 141 -25.54 -0.82 -10.40
C HIS A 141 -26.21 -1.82 -11.35
N GLN A 142 -27.38 -1.45 -11.86
CA GLN A 142 -27.95 -2.14 -13.00
C GLN A 142 -27.19 -1.62 -14.22
N GLU A 143 -26.52 -2.53 -14.94
CA GLU A 143 -25.91 -2.25 -16.24
C GLU A 143 -26.95 -1.76 -17.25
#